data_AF-A0A068VJI2-F1
#
_entry.id   AF-A0A068VJI2-F1
#
_cell.length_a   1.000
_cell.length_b   1.000
_cell.length_c   1.000
_cell.angle_alpha   90.00
_cell.angle_beta   90.00
_cell.angle_gamma   90.00
#
_symmetry.space_group_name_H-M   'P 1'
#
loop_
_entity.id
_entity.type
_entity.pdbx_description
1 polymer ?
#
loop_
_entity_poly.entity_id
_entity_poly.type
_entity_poly.pdbx_seq_one_letter_code
_entity_poly.pdbx_strand_id
1 'polypeptide(L)'
;MAAAKSAIGTGKNDISSLEPVKPADPHVIQIGQFVVEQCHHGQLLFVAVVGGFTWSGDGGYYYALIIENQDSDGATYLHKALVLETPSETKLIWHKK
;
A
#
# COMPACT_ATOMS: atom_id res chain seq x y z
N MET A 1 0.28 -28.57 32.48
CA MET A 1 0.86 -27.70 31.43
C MET A 1 -0.28 -26.93 30.79
N ALA A 2 -0.35 -25.62 31.00
CA ALA A 2 -1.34 -24.78 30.33
C ALA A 2 -0.91 -24.57 28.88
N ALA A 3 -1.78 -24.89 27.93
CA ALA A 3 -1.54 -24.62 26.52
C ALA A 3 -1.50 -23.11 26.28
N ALA A 4 -0.43 -22.63 25.67
CA ALA A 4 -0.31 -21.24 25.23
C ALA A 4 -1.44 -20.94 24.25
N LYS A 5 -2.30 -19.98 24.60
CA LYS A 5 -3.35 -19.47 23.72
C LYS A 5 -2.67 -18.70 22.60
N SER A 6 -2.54 -19.36 21.46
CA SER A 6 -2.04 -18.77 20.22
C SER A 6 -2.94 -17.60 19.82
N ALA A 7 -2.47 -16.39 20.06
CA ALA A 7 -3.04 -15.18 19.48
C ALA A 7 -2.62 -15.11 18.01
N ILE A 8 -3.22 -15.96 17.17
CA ILE A 8 -3.19 -15.81 15.73
C ILE A 8 -4.58 -15.35 15.36
N GLY A 9 -4.70 -14.04 15.05
CA GLY A 9 -5.91 -13.48 14.47
C GLY A 9 -6.32 -14.33 13.27
N THR A 10 -7.55 -14.81 13.30
CA THR A 10 -8.23 -15.48 12.19
C THR A 10 -8.42 -14.47 11.07
N GLY A 11 -7.40 -14.33 10.22
CA GLY A 11 -7.45 -13.52 9.01
C GLY A 11 -6.61 -14.18 7.94
N LYS A 12 -6.98 -15.39 7.54
CA LYS A 12 -6.53 -15.92 6.25
C LYS A 12 -7.20 -15.05 5.18
N ASN A 13 -6.53 -13.99 4.73
CA ASN A 13 -6.89 -13.39 3.45
C ASN A 13 -6.52 -14.45 2.41
N ASP A 14 -7.50 -15.26 2.00
CA ASP A 14 -7.28 -16.20 0.90
C ASP A 14 -6.81 -15.39 -0.31
N ILE A 15 -5.80 -15.87 -1.03
CA ILE A 15 -5.27 -15.17 -2.23
C ILE A 15 -6.40 -14.85 -3.22
N SER A 16 -7.49 -15.63 -3.22
CA SER A 16 -8.68 -15.41 -4.03
C SER A 16 -9.47 -14.14 -3.69
N SER A 17 -9.24 -13.50 -2.55
CA SER A 17 -9.89 -12.23 -2.18
C SER A 17 -9.09 -10.99 -2.61
N LEU A 18 -7.93 -11.17 -3.25
CA LEU A 18 -7.12 -10.08 -3.77
C LEU A 18 -7.65 -9.65 -5.14
N GLU A 19 -8.03 -8.38 -5.25
CA GLU A 19 -8.40 -7.76 -6.52
C GLU A 19 -7.23 -6.93 -7.06
N PRO A 20 -6.94 -6.95 -8.37
CA PRO A 20 -5.95 -6.05 -8.93
C PRO A 20 -6.42 -4.60 -8.78
N VAL A 21 -5.53 -3.70 -8.37
CA VAL A 21 -5.83 -2.27 -8.37
C VAL A 21 -6.01 -1.77 -9.80
N LYS A 22 -6.81 -0.72 -9.98
CA LYS A 22 -6.90 0.05 -11.22
C LYS A 22 -5.89 1.20 -11.12
N PRO A 23 -4.72 1.14 -11.77
CA PRO A 23 -3.64 2.08 -11.46
C PRO A 23 -3.94 3.53 -11.89
N ALA A 24 -4.80 3.70 -12.90
CA ALA A 24 -5.28 5.00 -13.36
C ALA A 24 -6.52 5.52 -12.59
N ASP A 25 -6.99 4.79 -11.58
CA ASP A 25 -8.09 5.24 -10.74
C ASP A 25 -7.63 6.44 -9.89
N PRO A 26 -8.36 7.57 -9.88
CA PRO A 26 -7.98 8.76 -9.12
C PRO A 26 -7.74 8.49 -7.64
N HIS A 27 -8.49 7.57 -7.02
CA HIS A 27 -8.35 7.22 -5.62
C HIS A 27 -7.04 6.45 -5.37
N VAL A 28 -6.74 5.49 -6.25
CA VAL A 28 -5.47 4.73 -6.19
C VAL A 28 -4.27 5.65 -6.40
N ILE A 29 -4.38 6.64 -7.29
CA ILE A 29 -3.36 7.66 -7.52
C ILE A 29 -3.14 8.49 -6.25
N GLN A 30 -4.21 8.93 -5.57
CA GLN A 30 -4.11 9.70 -4.32
C GLN A 30 -3.40 8.90 -3.22
N ILE A 31 -3.70 7.61 -3.10
CA ILE A 31 -3.00 6.71 -2.16
C ILE A 31 -1.51 6.60 -2.55
N GLY A 32 -1.19 6.47 -3.84
CA GLY A 32 0.19 6.46 -4.32
C GLY A 32 0.95 7.74 -3.98
N GLN A 33 0.34 8.91 -4.18
CA GLN A 33 0.91 10.20 -3.81
C GLN A 33 1.13 10.33 -2.30
N PHE A 34 0.16 9.87 -1.49
CA PHE A 34 0.29 9.81 -0.04
C PHE A 34 1.52 9.01 0.39
N VAL A 35 1.77 7.84 -0.21
CA VAL A 35 2.96 7.03 0.11
C VAL A 35 4.25 7.79 -0.17
N VAL A 36 4.34 8.44 -1.34
CA VAL A 36 5.55 9.18 -1.74
C VAL A 36 5.83 10.32 -0.78
N GLU A 37 4.79 11.07 -0.39
CA GLU A 37 4.91 12.16 0.57
C GLU A 37 5.38 11.65 1.95
N GLN A 38 4.82 10.53 2.42
CA GLN A 38 5.19 9.93 3.71
C GLN A 38 6.61 9.34 3.75
N CYS A 39 7.11 8.78 2.64
CA CYS A 39 8.39 8.08 2.62
C CYS A 39 9.58 8.91 2.15
N HIS A 40 9.33 9.88 1.26
CA HIS A 40 10.40 10.58 0.56
C HIS A 40 10.43 12.08 0.84
N HIS A 41 9.38 12.67 1.44
CA HIS A 41 9.35 14.07 1.86
C HIS A 41 9.89 15.04 0.79
N GLY A 42 9.47 14.84 -0.47
CA GLY A 42 9.89 15.66 -1.62
C GLY A 42 11.23 15.28 -2.27
N GLN A 43 11.96 14.27 -1.77
CA GLN A 43 13.19 13.77 -2.42
C GLN A 43 12.90 13.02 -3.72
N LEU A 44 11.78 12.30 -3.76
CA LEU A 44 11.30 11.63 -4.96
C LEU A 44 9.91 12.16 -5.32
N LEU A 45 9.69 12.35 -6.61
CA LEU A 45 8.42 12.74 -7.18
C LEU A 45 7.60 11.49 -7.51
N PHE A 46 6.30 11.54 -7.23
CA PHE A 46 5.36 10.51 -7.67
C PHE A 46 5.20 10.60 -9.19
N VAL A 47 5.40 9.47 -9.89
CA VAL A 47 5.15 9.35 -11.33
C VAL A 47 3.81 8.66 -11.57
N ALA A 48 3.67 7.42 -11.08
CA ALA A 48 2.48 6.62 -11.29
C ALA A 48 2.37 5.48 -10.27
N VAL A 49 1.14 5.00 -10.05
CA VAL A 49 0.94 3.61 -9.61
C VAL A 49 1.04 2.74 -10.86
N VAL A 50 1.91 1.72 -10.84
CA VAL A 50 2.11 0.82 -11.99
C VAL A 50 1.38 -0.52 -11.83
N GLY A 51 0.95 -0.84 -10.62
CA GLY A 51 0.21 -2.06 -10.32
C GLY A 51 0.04 -2.28 -8.83
N GLY A 52 -0.58 -3.40 -8.48
CA GLY A 52 -0.83 -3.74 -7.08
C GLY A 52 -2.09 -4.58 -6.89
N PHE A 53 -2.39 -4.83 -5.62
CA PHE A 53 -3.60 -5.53 -5.19
C PHE A 53 -4.31 -4.76 -4.09
N THR A 54 -5.62 -4.95 -4.02
CA THR A 54 -6.47 -4.41 -2.97
C THR A 54 -7.41 -5.48 -2.44
N TRP A 55 -7.77 -5.35 -1.16
CA TRP A 55 -8.72 -6.23 -0.49
C TRP A 55 -9.33 -5.55 0.72
N SER A 56 -10.55 -5.94 1.08
CA SER A 56 -11.13 -5.59 2.37
C SER A 56 -10.59 -6.52 3.47
N GLY A 57 -10.40 -5.98 4.66
CA GLY A 57 -10.05 -6.75 5.84
C GLY A 57 -10.61 -6.12 7.10
N ASP A 58 -10.32 -6.73 8.24
CA ASP A 58 -10.71 -6.16 9.53
C ASP A 58 -10.06 -4.78 9.70
N GLY A 59 -10.92 -3.76 9.83
CA GLY A 59 -10.51 -2.37 10.07
C GLY A 59 -10.44 -1.47 8.84
N GLY A 60 -10.57 -1.99 7.61
CA GLY A 60 -10.58 -1.13 6.42
C GLY A 60 -10.20 -1.82 5.11
N TYR A 61 -9.82 -1.01 4.13
CA TYR A 61 -9.38 -1.43 2.81
C TYR A 61 -7.85 -1.37 2.72
N TYR A 62 -7.24 -2.46 2.29
CA TYR A 62 -5.79 -2.54 2.12
C TYR A 62 -5.41 -2.34 0.65
N TYR A 63 -4.28 -1.66 0.44
CA TYR A 63 -3.69 -1.43 -0.87
C TYR A 63 -2.21 -1.80 -0.84
N ALA A 64 -1.85 -2.89 -1.52
CA ALA A 64 -0.47 -3.26 -1.80
C ALA A 64 -0.09 -2.69 -3.18
N LEU A 65 0.62 -1.57 -3.21
CA LEU A 65 0.92 -0.81 -4.43
C LEU A 65 2.37 -1.00 -4.87
N ILE A 66 2.57 -0.99 -6.19
CA ILE A 66 3.86 -0.76 -6.84
C ILE A 66 3.80 0.64 -7.44
N ILE A 67 4.70 1.51 -7.01
CA ILE A 67 4.72 2.93 -7.30
C ILE A 67 6.02 3.27 -8.03
N GLU A 68 5.91 3.92 -9.17
CA GLU A 68 7.05 4.52 -9.86
C GLU A 68 7.27 5.94 -9.35
N ASN A 69 8.51 6.20 -8.96
CA ASN A 69 8.99 7.50 -8.49
C ASN A 69 10.17 7.97 -9.33
N GLN A 70 10.44 9.27 -9.32
CA GLN A 70 11.56 9.88 -10.03
C GLN A 70 12.35 10.81 -9.11
N ASP A 71 13.68 10.80 -9.19
CA ASP A 71 14.55 11.77 -8.50
C ASP A 71 14.76 13.05 -9.32
N SER A 72 15.46 14.03 -8.75
CA SER A 72 15.75 15.31 -9.41
C SER A 72 16.59 15.18 -10.70
N ASP A 73 17.32 14.07 -10.85
CA ASP A 73 18.19 13.80 -12.00
C ASP A 73 17.45 13.05 -13.11
N GLY A 74 16.17 12.72 -12.88
CA GLY A 74 15.29 12.05 -13.82
C GLY A 74 15.34 10.51 -13.75
N ALA A 75 16.10 9.93 -12.83
CA ALA A 75 16.17 8.48 -12.68
C ALA A 75 14.91 7.94 -12.00
N THR A 76 14.38 6.84 -12.53
CA THR A 76 13.14 6.23 -12.02
C THR A 76 13.41 5.03 -11.12
N TYR A 77 12.55 4.86 -10.12
CA TYR A 77 12.62 3.77 -9.15
C TYR A 77 11.22 3.22 -8.88
N LEU A 78 11.12 1.90 -8.81
CA LEU A 78 9.92 1.23 -8.31
C LEU A 78 10.03 1.07 -6.80
N HIS A 79 8.96 1.43 -6.10
CA HIS A 79 8.78 1.19 -4.68
C HIS A 79 7.51 0.37 -4.47
N LYS A 80 7.49 -0.41 -3.39
CA LYS A 80 6.37 -1.23 -2.95
C LYS A 80 5.87 -0.70 -1.63
N ALA A 81 4.56 -0.56 -1.49
CA ALA A 81 3.96 -0.08 -0.26
C ALA A 81 2.72 -0.87 0.11
N LEU A 82 2.44 -0.95 1.40
CA LEU A 82 1.19 -1.44 1.95
C LEU A 82 0.53 -0.30 2.73
N VAL A 83 -0.68 0.06 2.30
CA VAL A 83 -1.48 1.11 2.92
C VAL A 83 -2.78 0.50 3.44
N LEU A 84 -3.20 0.94 4.62
CA LEU A 84 -4.53 0.69 5.16
C LEU A 84 -5.33 1.99 5.09
N GLU A 85 -6.46 1.94 4.41
CA GLU A 85 -7.47 2.99 4.39
C GLU A 85 -8.64 2.60 5.29
N THR A 86 -8.94 3.43 6.27
CA THR A 86 -10.09 3.31 7.15
C THR A 86 -11.03 4.48 6.92
N PRO A 87 -12.28 4.45 7.43
CA PRO A 87 -13.18 5.60 7.33
C PRO A 87 -12.66 6.89 7.99
N SER A 88 -11.65 6.80 8.86
CA SER A 88 -11.11 7.94 9.61
C SER A 88 -9.73 8.40 9.16
N GLU A 89 -8.92 7.50 8.59
CA GLU A 89 -7.54 7.80 8.21
C GLU A 89 -7.00 6.85 7.12
N THR A 90 -6.00 7.34 6.39
CA THR A 90 -5.14 6.56 5.51
C THR A 90 -3.78 6.41 6.17
N LYS A 91 -3.31 5.18 6.33
CA LYS A 91 -2.11 4.85 7.09
C LYS A 91 -1.14 3.99 6.29
N LEU A 92 0.11 4.44 6.20
CA LEU A 92 1.19 3.61 5.67
C LEU A 92 1.57 2.53 6.69
N ILE A 93 1.46 1.25 6.29
CA ILE A 93 1.81 0.10 7.12
C ILE A 93 3.24 -0.36 6.85
N TRP A 94 3.64 -0.38 5.58
CA TRP A 94 4.96 -0.85 5.16
C TRP A 94 5.37 -0.21 3.85
N HIS A 95 6.68 -0.01 3.66
CA HIS A 95 7.27 0.53 2.45
C HIS A 95 8.66 -0.08 2.20
N LYS A 96 8.98 -0.33 0.93
CA LYS A 96 10.30 -0.81 0.49
C LYS A 96 10.60 -0.38 -0.95
N LYS A 97 11.85 -0.08 -1.24
CA LYS A 97 12.37 0.05 -2.61
C LYS A 97 12.50 -1.32 -3.27
#